data_AF-A0A535PLH0-F1
#
_entry.id   AF-A0A535PLH0-F1
#
_cell.length_a   1.000
_cell.length_b   1.000
_cell.length_c   1.000
_cell.angle_alpha   90.00
_cell.angle_beta   90.00
_cell.angle_gamma   90.00
#
_symmetry.space_group_name_H-M   'P 1'
#
loop_
_entity.id
_entity.type
_entity.pdbx_description
1 polymer ?
#
loop_
_entity_poly.entity_id
_entity_poly.type
_entity_poly.pdbx_seq_one_letter_code
_entity_poly.pdbx_strand_id
1 'polypeptide(L)'
;MPIKLPSFRQRRDAYPPDLWTKCPSCEEMLFNRQLDKVRRVCPSCGHHFRLPVAARLELLLDPGTFEEHDVGLESVDPLGFVDQKPYPERLAAAQAATGLRDAAVWGFGRLHGRVVAICVMDFGFMGGSMGSVVGEKVARAAEGALEARVPLIIVSASGGARMQEGTLALMQLAKTIAAIERLRAEGVPFISILTDPTTGGVFASFAALGDVNIAEPNALIGFAGARVTAGTIAAELPPGFQRSEFLFEHGFLDRVVHRAELRGEVAALLGYLVPATFEEPSAEPIAIPAFRPLSFLSALADRVMPEVEPEAPAPNGPPVANGPAADGAATRPDTVGGDGSGRRSARRDGPGERSGLTTRDGAPDGASSTVGAEPTDAAPAAQVQDAEPARVAASPEEGARHG
;
A
#
# COMPACT_ATOMS: atom_id res chain seq x y z
N MET A 1 25.99 71.55 15.68
CA MET A 1 25.77 70.47 14.69
C MET A 1 24.79 69.48 15.30
N PRO A 2 23.63 69.18 14.67
CA PRO A 2 22.71 68.21 15.22
C PRO A 2 23.30 66.80 15.04
N ILE A 3 23.25 66.01 16.11
CA ILE A 3 23.68 64.60 16.11
C ILE A 3 22.66 63.82 15.27
N LYS A 4 23.08 63.31 14.12
CA LYS A 4 22.28 62.36 13.31
C LYS A 4 22.25 61.02 14.04
N LEU A 5 21.11 60.67 14.63
CA LEU A 5 20.84 59.30 15.06
C LEU A 5 20.72 58.41 13.82
N PRO A 6 21.33 57.21 13.80
CA PRO A 6 21.21 56.30 12.68
C PRO A 6 19.74 55.86 12.57
N SER A 7 19.19 55.98 11.36
CA SER A 7 17.85 55.52 11.04
C SER A 7 17.69 54.07 11.48
N PHE A 8 16.72 53.78 12.35
CA PHE A 8 16.26 52.43 12.58
C PHE A 8 15.75 51.90 11.24
N ARG A 9 16.57 51.11 10.54
CA ARG A 9 16.06 50.22 9.50
C ARG A 9 15.01 49.37 10.17
N GLN A 10 13.74 49.54 9.78
CA GLN A 10 12.74 48.53 10.03
C GLN A 10 13.35 47.21 9.54
N ARG A 11 13.65 46.30 10.47
CA ARG A 11 13.84 44.90 10.13
C ARG A 11 12.53 44.54 9.44
N ARG A 12 12.55 44.37 8.11
CA ARG A 12 11.53 43.57 7.45
C ARG A 12 11.66 42.23 8.15
N ASP A 13 10.74 41.95 9.05
CA ASP A 13 10.47 40.63 9.58
C ASP A 13 10.02 39.76 8.40
N ALA A 14 10.97 39.44 7.53
CA ALA A 14 10.85 38.34 6.59
C ALA A 14 11.17 37.09 7.40
N TYR A 15 10.26 36.75 8.31
CA TYR A 15 10.20 35.38 8.80
C TYR A 15 10.02 34.49 7.57
N PRO A 16 10.83 33.43 7.42
CA PRO A 16 10.59 32.45 6.37
C PRO A 16 9.12 32.01 6.45
N PRO A 17 8.40 31.95 5.31
CA PRO A 17 6.97 31.67 5.29
C PRO A 17 6.58 30.32 5.94
N ASP A 18 7.54 29.41 6.11
CA ASP A 18 7.37 28.05 6.63
C ASP A 18 7.87 27.84 8.09
N LEU A 19 7.90 28.87 8.94
CA LEU A 19 8.28 28.65 10.35
C LEU A 19 7.14 28.07 11.20
N TRP A 20 5.90 28.43 10.90
CA TRP A 20 4.74 28.15 11.72
C TRP A 20 3.62 27.50 10.90
N THR A 21 2.94 26.53 11.51
CA THR A 21 1.75 25.90 10.94
C THR A 21 0.57 26.09 11.90
N LYS A 22 -0.56 26.59 11.39
CA LYS A 22 -1.80 26.65 12.15
C LYS A 22 -2.44 25.25 12.21
N CYS A 23 -2.79 24.76 13.39
CA CYS A 23 -3.52 23.50 13.51
C CYS A 23 -4.94 23.66 12.95
N PRO A 24 -5.38 22.80 12.01
CA PRO A 24 -6.74 22.88 11.47
C PRO A 24 -7.82 22.44 12.46
N SER A 25 -7.43 21.79 13.57
CA SER A 25 -8.36 21.30 14.60
C SER A 25 -8.56 22.29 15.75
N CYS A 26 -7.46 22.71 16.41
CA CYS A 26 -7.53 23.62 17.57
C CYS A 26 -7.06 25.06 17.30
N GLU A 27 -6.72 25.37 16.04
CA GLU A 27 -6.28 26.70 15.61
C GLU A 27 -4.97 27.23 16.18
N GLU A 28 -4.27 26.43 17.00
CA GLU A 28 -3.00 26.83 17.59
C GLU A 28 -1.88 26.97 16.55
N MET A 29 -1.02 27.97 16.76
CA MET A 29 0.17 28.21 15.93
C MET A 29 1.34 27.38 16.44
N LEU A 30 1.74 26.37 15.66
CA LEU A 30 2.79 25.42 16.01
C LEU A 30 4.08 25.73 15.27
N PHE A 31 5.21 25.71 15.97
CA PHE A 31 6.52 25.91 15.35
C PHE A 31 6.96 24.63 14.64
N ASN A 32 7.26 24.70 13.33
CA ASN A 32 7.47 23.51 12.50
C ASN A 32 8.60 22.59 13.00
N ARG A 33 9.71 23.15 13.49
CA ARG A 33 10.80 22.33 14.07
C ARG A 33 10.39 21.56 15.32
N GLN A 34 9.45 22.09 16.11
CA GLN A 34 8.91 21.36 17.26
C GLN A 34 7.91 20.31 16.79
N LEU A 35 7.07 20.67 15.83
CA LEU A 35 6.08 19.77 15.24
C LEU A 35 6.74 18.54 14.62
N ASP A 36 7.85 18.69 13.90
CA ASP A 36 8.59 17.56 13.31
C ASP A 36 9.17 16.63 14.39
N LYS A 37 9.66 17.16 15.53
CA LYS A 37 10.15 16.35 16.66
C LYS A 37 9.07 15.51 17.31
N VAL A 38 7.82 15.98 17.30
CA VAL A 38 6.65 15.24 17.80
C VAL A 38 5.92 14.51 16.67
N ARG A 39 6.65 14.13 15.61
CA ARG A 39 6.15 13.31 14.49
C ARG A 39 4.94 13.93 13.79
N ARG A 40 4.89 15.25 13.75
CA ARG A 40 3.79 16.06 13.22
C ARG A 40 2.42 15.72 13.80
N VAL A 41 2.38 15.55 15.12
CA VAL A 41 1.13 15.50 15.91
C VAL A 41 1.01 16.80 16.70
N CYS A 42 -0.18 17.41 16.69
CA CYS A 42 -0.44 18.60 17.50
C CYS A 42 -0.33 18.24 18.99
N PRO A 43 0.56 18.88 19.77
CA PRO A 43 0.73 18.56 21.19
C PRO A 43 -0.50 18.93 22.04
N SER A 44 -1.33 19.85 21.55
CA SER A 44 -2.44 20.42 22.32
C SER A 44 -3.77 19.70 22.10
N CYS A 45 -4.01 19.18 20.88
CA CYS A 45 -5.27 18.49 20.57
C CYS A 45 -5.09 17.08 19.96
N GLY A 46 -3.86 16.61 19.75
CA GLY A 46 -3.60 15.30 19.16
C GLY A 46 -3.92 15.21 17.67
N HIS A 47 -4.15 16.32 16.95
CA HIS A 47 -4.37 16.28 15.50
C HIS A 47 -3.13 15.77 14.75
N HIS A 48 -3.33 14.72 13.95
CA HIS A 48 -2.31 14.15 13.09
C HIS A 48 -2.20 14.92 11.78
N PHE A 49 -1.10 15.66 11.59
CA PHE A 49 -0.82 16.28 10.30
C PHE A 49 -0.27 15.24 9.31
N ARG A 50 -0.31 15.59 8.02
CA ARG A 50 0.38 14.83 6.96
C ARG A 50 1.85 14.66 7.30
N LEU A 51 2.37 13.47 7.00
CA LEU A 51 3.76 13.11 7.24
C LEU A 51 4.39 12.71 5.88
N PRO A 52 5.50 13.35 5.47
CA PRO A 52 6.21 12.96 4.25
C PRO A 52 6.73 11.52 4.33
N VAL A 53 6.90 10.89 3.17
CA VAL A 53 7.40 9.50 3.05
C VAL A 53 8.65 9.24 3.89
N ALA A 54 9.67 10.11 3.79
CA ALA A 54 10.93 9.93 4.51
C ALA A 54 10.73 9.86 6.04
N ALA A 55 9.91 10.76 6.59
CA ALA A 55 9.62 10.79 8.01
C ALA A 55 8.72 9.61 8.44
N ARG A 56 7.87 9.09 7.54
CA ARG A 56 7.08 7.88 7.80
C ARG A 56 7.95 6.62 7.84
N LEU A 57 8.92 6.51 6.94
CA LEU A 57 9.89 5.41 6.93
C LEU A 57 10.77 5.45 8.20
N GLU A 58 11.28 6.62 8.58
CA GLU A 58 12.03 6.82 9.83
C GLU A 58 11.20 6.49 11.08
N LEU A 59 9.90 6.76 11.05
CA LEU A 59 8.99 6.46 12.15
C LEU A 59 8.81 4.94 12.37
N LEU A 60 8.72 4.16 11.29
CA LEU A 60 8.34 2.75 11.34
C LEU A 60 9.55 1.82 11.36
N LEU A 61 10.56 2.11 10.54
CA LEU A 61 11.70 1.24 10.31
C LEU A 61 12.86 1.51 11.26
N ASP A 62 13.75 0.55 11.36
CA ASP A 62 15.01 0.66 12.07
C ASP A 62 15.96 1.57 11.27
N PRO A 63 16.75 2.42 11.96
CA PRO A 63 17.60 3.41 11.29
C PRO A 63 18.57 2.78 10.28
N GLY A 64 18.61 3.35 9.07
CA GLY A 64 19.56 2.95 8.02
C GLY A 64 19.28 1.60 7.35
N THR A 65 18.10 1.01 7.58
CA THR A 65 17.76 -0.32 7.02
C THR A 65 16.92 -0.27 5.76
N PHE A 66 16.36 0.89 5.41
CA PHE A 66 15.50 1.02 4.24
C PHE A 66 16.31 1.00 2.94
N GLU A 67 15.99 0.05 2.08
CA GLU A 67 16.50 -0.06 0.71
C GLU A 67 15.33 0.16 -0.26
N GLU A 68 15.35 1.28 -0.98
CA GLU A 68 14.30 1.61 -1.94
C GLU A 68 14.45 0.79 -3.23
N HIS A 69 13.33 0.27 -3.73
CA HIS A 69 13.25 -0.43 -5.01
C HIS A 69 12.50 0.39 -6.06
N ASP A 70 12.84 0.16 -7.33
CA ASP A 70 12.27 0.85 -8.49
C ASP A 70 12.34 2.39 -8.41
N VAL A 71 13.45 2.90 -7.89
CA VAL A 71 13.72 4.35 -7.73
C VAL A 71 13.54 5.11 -9.05
N GLY A 72 13.80 4.46 -10.19
CA GLY A 72 13.69 5.05 -11.53
C GLY A 72 12.28 5.07 -12.12
N LEU A 73 11.29 4.45 -11.47
CA LEU A 73 9.93 4.36 -12.01
C LEU A 73 9.19 5.70 -11.87
N GLU A 74 8.67 6.21 -12.98
CA GLU A 74 8.02 7.52 -13.09
C GLU A 74 6.82 7.50 -14.04
N SER A 75 5.85 8.40 -13.80
CA SER A 75 4.64 8.47 -14.62
C SER A 75 4.95 9.13 -15.95
N VAL A 76 4.29 8.62 -16.99
CA VAL A 76 4.29 9.19 -18.34
C VAL A 76 2.88 9.69 -18.69
N ASP A 77 2.75 10.45 -19.77
CA ASP A 77 1.45 10.91 -20.29
C ASP A 77 1.03 10.13 -21.55
N PRO A 78 0.42 8.95 -21.39
CA PRO A 78 0.01 8.14 -22.54
C PRO A 78 -1.25 8.69 -23.24
N LEU A 79 -1.98 9.60 -22.60
CA LEU A 79 -3.26 10.12 -23.09
C LEU A 79 -3.14 11.52 -23.71
N GLY A 80 -1.99 12.19 -23.57
CA GLY A 80 -1.84 13.59 -23.94
C GLY A 80 -2.79 14.49 -23.13
N PHE A 81 -2.97 14.20 -21.84
CA PHE A 81 -4.02 14.80 -21.04
C PHE A 81 -3.72 16.28 -20.72
N VAL A 82 -4.71 17.15 -20.94
CA VAL A 82 -4.62 18.58 -20.63
C VAL A 82 -5.88 19.02 -19.90
N ASP A 83 -5.71 19.63 -18.72
CA ASP A 83 -6.76 20.37 -18.03
C ASP A 83 -6.43 21.88 -17.99
N GLN A 84 -6.51 22.52 -16.82
CA GLN A 84 -5.94 23.85 -16.60
C GLN A 84 -4.43 23.88 -16.90
N LYS A 85 -3.75 22.75 -16.73
CA LYS A 85 -2.35 22.54 -17.09
C LYS A 85 -2.16 21.17 -17.77
N PRO A 86 -1.19 21.04 -18.69
CA PRO A 86 -0.78 19.74 -19.20
C PRO A 86 -0.35 18.79 -18.07
N TYR A 87 -0.67 17.50 -18.20
CA TYR A 87 -0.29 16.50 -17.20
C TYR A 87 1.22 16.44 -16.90
N PRO A 88 2.13 16.53 -17.90
CA PRO A 88 3.57 16.58 -17.64
C PRO A 88 4.00 17.75 -16.76
N GLU A 89 3.35 18.91 -16.86
CA GLU A 89 3.65 20.07 -16.00
C GLU A 89 3.20 19.83 -14.56
N ARG A 90 2.07 19.15 -14.36
CA ARG A 90 1.60 18.76 -13.03
C ARG A 90 2.56 17.76 -12.37
N LEU A 91 3.06 16.79 -13.14
CA LEU A 91 4.08 15.85 -12.69
C LEU A 91 5.36 16.58 -12.28
N ALA A 92 5.90 17.43 -13.15
CA ALA A 92 7.12 18.20 -12.87
C ALA A 92 6.97 19.08 -11.61
N ALA A 93 5.82 19.73 -11.45
CA ALA A 93 5.54 20.54 -10.26
C ALA A 93 5.45 19.69 -8.98
N ALA A 94 4.81 18.52 -9.04
CA ALA A 94 4.72 17.61 -7.91
C ALA A 94 6.10 17.04 -7.53
N GLN A 95 6.89 16.62 -8.53
CA GLN A 95 8.27 16.16 -8.35
C GLN A 95 9.15 17.24 -7.72
N ALA A 96 9.04 18.49 -8.16
CA ALA A 96 9.78 19.61 -7.59
C ALA A 96 9.36 19.92 -6.14
N ALA A 97 8.08 19.76 -5.81
CA ALA A 97 7.55 20.05 -4.49
C ALA A 97 7.88 18.98 -3.44
N THR A 98 7.89 17.70 -3.85
CA THR A 98 8.08 16.57 -2.91
C THR A 98 9.47 15.93 -2.99
N GLY A 99 10.19 16.11 -4.10
CA GLY A 99 11.42 15.37 -4.40
C GLY A 99 11.19 13.91 -4.80
N LEU A 100 9.94 13.46 -4.92
CA LEU A 100 9.57 12.09 -5.29
C LEU A 100 9.34 11.98 -6.80
N ARG A 101 9.57 10.80 -7.38
CA ARG A 101 9.21 10.55 -8.78
C ARG A 101 7.72 10.34 -9.01
N ASP A 102 7.04 9.77 -8.01
CA ASP A 102 5.59 9.59 -7.98
C ASP A 102 5.09 9.53 -6.52
N ALA A 103 3.79 9.35 -6.33
CA ALA A 103 3.08 9.37 -5.05
C ALA A 103 3.28 8.12 -4.17
N ALA A 104 4.20 7.22 -4.53
CA ALA A 104 4.51 6.05 -3.72
C ALA A 104 6.01 5.72 -3.80
N VAL A 105 6.52 5.23 -2.67
CA VAL A 105 7.86 4.67 -2.52
C VAL A 105 7.71 3.29 -1.91
N TRP A 106 8.49 2.32 -2.38
CA TRP A 106 8.48 0.99 -1.80
C TRP A 106 9.89 0.43 -1.70
N GLY A 107 10.07 -0.54 -0.81
CA GLY A 107 11.35 -1.20 -0.61
C GLY A 107 11.32 -2.16 0.56
N PHE A 108 12.49 -2.67 0.93
CA PHE A 108 12.68 -3.49 2.12
C PHE A 108 13.25 -2.67 3.26
N GLY A 109 12.94 -3.06 4.48
CA GLY A 109 13.54 -2.49 5.68
C GLY A 109 13.43 -3.44 6.85
N ARG A 110 13.92 -3.02 8.01
CA ARG A 110 13.73 -3.77 9.26
C ARG A 110 12.80 -3.02 10.19
N LEU A 111 11.94 -3.73 10.90
CA LEU A 111 11.10 -3.20 11.96
C LEU A 111 11.32 -4.08 13.19
N HIS A 112 12.00 -3.54 14.21
CA HIS A 112 12.40 -4.32 15.39
C HIS A 112 13.24 -5.55 15.00
N GLY A 113 14.19 -5.38 14.08
CA GLY A 113 15.06 -6.43 13.57
C GLY A 113 14.44 -7.28 12.45
N ARG A 114 13.11 -7.39 12.38
CA ARG A 114 12.40 -8.21 11.40
C ARG A 114 12.39 -7.55 10.03
N VAL A 115 12.77 -8.29 8.99
CA VAL A 115 12.68 -7.82 7.60
C VAL A 115 11.22 -7.71 7.19
N VAL A 116 10.86 -6.59 6.57
CA VAL A 116 9.52 -6.30 6.04
C VAL A 116 9.64 -5.65 4.66
N ALA A 117 8.68 -5.93 3.80
CA ALA A 117 8.41 -5.11 2.62
C ALA A 117 7.49 -3.96 3.04
N ILE A 118 7.77 -2.75 2.59
CA ILE A 118 6.95 -1.59 2.91
C ILE A 118 6.70 -0.71 1.69
N CYS A 119 5.46 -0.25 1.53
CA CYS A 119 5.08 0.76 0.55
C CYS A 119 4.43 1.95 1.27
N VAL A 120 4.92 3.16 1.03
CA VAL A 120 4.41 4.39 1.64
C VAL A 120 3.95 5.34 0.55
N MET A 121 2.70 5.78 0.64
CA MET A 121 2.12 6.78 -0.25
C MET A 121 2.35 8.21 0.28
N ASP A 122 2.53 9.17 -0.61
CA ASP A 122 2.67 10.59 -0.28
C ASP A 122 1.50 11.41 -0.83
N PHE A 123 0.68 11.96 0.07
CA PHE A 123 -0.44 12.82 -0.31
C PHE A 123 0.02 14.14 -0.96
N GLY A 124 1.24 14.62 -0.66
CA GLY A 124 1.81 15.82 -1.25
C GLY A 124 2.03 15.70 -2.76
N PHE A 125 2.24 14.48 -3.27
CA PHE A 125 2.34 14.24 -4.71
C PHE A 125 0.94 14.08 -5.32
N MET A 126 0.40 15.17 -5.88
CA MET A 126 -0.89 15.16 -6.60
C MET A 126 -2.03 14.50 -5.80
N GLY A 127 -2.12 14.79 -4.50
CA GLY A 127 -3.15 14.24 -3.62
C GLY A 127 -2.98 12.75 -3.33
N GLY A 128 -1.79 12.18 -3.52
CA GLY A 128 -1.53 10.76 -3.36
C GLY A 128 -2.30 9.90 -4.37
N SER A 129 -2.75 10.50 -5.48
CA SER A 129 -3.64 9.84 -6.42
C SER A 129 -2.97 8.62 -7.06
N MET A 130 -3.67 7.50 -7.12
CA MET A 130 -3.14 6.26 -7.71
C MET A 130 -3.25 6.32 -9.23
N GLY A 131 -2.10 6.51 -9.89
CA GLY A 131 -1.88 6.24 -11.31
C GLY A 131 -1.13 4.92 -11.52
N SER A 132 -0.66 4.69 -12.75
CA SER A 132 0.04 3.48 -13.18
C SER A 132 1.27 3.17 -12.33
N VAL A 133 2.04 4.19 -11.94
CA VAL A 133 3.24 4.01 -11.12
C VAL A 133 2.90 3.59 -9.69
N VAL A 134 1.94 4.25 -9.04
CA VAL A 134 1.49 3.84 -7.70
C VAL A 134 0.99 2.40 -7.73
N GLY A 135 0.17 2.05 -8.72
CA GLY A 135 -0.33 0.68 -8.88
C GLY A 135 0.76 -0.36 -9.15
N GLU A 136 1.77 -0.01 -9.96
CA GLU A 136 2.96 -0.85 -10.18
C GLU A 136 3.78 -1.02 -8.89
N LYS A 137 4.09 0.07 -8.16
CA LYS A 137 4.88 0.00 -6.91
C LYS A 137 4.17 -0.81 -5.83
N VAL A 138 2.85 -0.66 -5.68
CA VAL A 138 2.07 -1.47 -4.74
C VAL A 138 2.07 -2.95 -5.14
N ALA A 139 1.87 -3.25 -6.42
CA ALA A 139 1.90 -4.62 -6.90
C ALA A 139 3.29 -5.25 -6.69
N ARG A 140 4.38 -4.53 -7.01
CA ARG A 140 5.76 -5.00 -6.80
C ARG A 140 6.13 -5.13 -5.32
N ALA A 141 5.62 -4.26 -4.45
CA ALA A 141 5.79 -4.43 -3.01
C ALA A 141 5.15 -5.74 -2.54
N ALA A 142 3.95 -6.07 -3.01
CA ALA A 142 3.30 -7.34 -2.68
C ALA A 142 4.01 -8.54 -3.29
N GLU A 143 4.43 -8.48 -4.56
CA GLU A 143 5.16 -9.57 -5.21
C GLU A 143 6.55 -9.78 -4.58
N GLY A 144 7.25 -8.70 -4.24
CA GLY A 144 8.54 -8.77 -3.53
C GLY A 144 8.40 -9.28 -2.10
N ALA A 145 7.35 -8.88 -1.38
CA ALA A 145 7.01 -9.46 -0.08
C ALA A 145 6.76 -10.97 -0.19
N LEU A 146 6.01 -11.39 -1.21
CA LEU A 146 5.72 -12.79 -1.47
C LEU A 146 6.98 -13.60 -1.77
N GLU A 147 7.83 -13.11 -2.67
CA GLU A 147 9.06 -13.78 -3.09
C GLU A 147 10.06 -13.93 -1.93
N ALA A 148 10.28 -12.85 -1.17
CA ALA A 148 11.13 -12.88 0.01
C ALA A 148 10.45 -13.54 1.23
N ARG A 149 9.15 -13.87 1.10
CA ARG A 149 8.27 -14.41 2.15
C ARG A 149 8.14 -13.51 3.39
N VAL A 150 8.44 -12.22 3.28
CA VAL A 150 8.40 -11.27 4.41
C VAL A 150 7.05 -10.57 4.51
N PRO A 151 6.64 -10.11 5.71
CA PRO A 151 5.40 -9.35 5.85
C PRO A 151 5.39 -8.08 5.00
N LEU A 152 4.22 -7.74 4.47
CA LEU A 152 3.96 -6.50 3.76
C LEU A 152 3.30 -5.47 4.68
N ILE A 153 3.77 -4.23 4.62
CA ILE A 153 3.14 -3.07 5.24
C ILE A 153 2.84 -2.04 4.15
N ILE A 154 1.60 -1.56 4.06
CA ILE A 154 1.27 -0.43 3.17
C ILE A 154 0.70 0.72 3.99
N VAL A 155 1.29 1.91 3.83
CA VAL A 155 0.76 3.16 4.40
C VAL A 155 0.06 3.96 3.30
N SER A 156 -1.26 4.01 3.37
CA SER A 156 -2.10 4.68 2.38
C SER A 156 -2.39 6.13 2.76
N ALA A 157 -2.26 7.01 1.77
CA ALA A 157 -2.66 8.41 1.83
C ALA A 157 -3.04 8.86 0.41
N SER A 158 -4.32 8.95 0.11
CA SER A 158 -4.82 9.21 -1.25
C SER A 158 -6.19 9.86 -1.28
N GLY A 159 -6.36 10.77 -2.24
CA GLY A 159 -7.66 11.29 -2.65
C GLY A 159 -8.44 10.39 -3.63
N GLY A 160 -7.81 9.35 -4.19
CA GLY A 160 -8.45 8.43 -5.15
C GLY A 160 -7.58 8.09 -6.36
N ALA A 161 -8.22 7.75 -7.48
CA ALA A 161 -7.53 7.41 -8.73
C ALA A 161 -7.02 8.66 -9.46
N ARG A 162 -5.89 8.55 -10.18
CA ARG A 162 -5.30 9.65 -10.94
C ARG A 162 -6.03 9.84 -12.27
N MET A 163 -6.99 10.77 -12.27
CA MET A 163 -7.85 11.03 -13.42
C MET A 163 -7.10 11.34 -14.72
N GLN A 164 -5.90 11.95 -14.62
CA GLN A 164 -5.06 12.27 -15.77
C GLN A 164 -4.61 11.03 -16.55
N GLU A 165 -4.61 9.85 -15.92
CA GLU A 165 -4.28 8.57 -16.57
C GLU A 165 -5.53 7.74 -16.91
N GLY A 166 -6.73 8.28 -16.66
CA GLY A 166 -8.01 7.69 -17.08
C GLY A 166 -8.18 6.22 -16.68
N THR A 167 -8.54 5.38 -17.65
CA THR A 167 -8.75 3.94 -17.44
C THR A 167 -7.51 3.22 -16.91
N LEU A 168 -6.30 3.70 -17.20
CA LEU A 168 -5.07 3.07 -16.68
C LEU A 168 -5.02 3.17 -15.16
N ALA A 169 -5.41 4.33 -14.59
CA ALA A 169 -5.53 4.50 -13.15
C ALA A 169 -6.63 3.59 -12.55
N LEU A 170 -7.77 3.44 -13.23
CA LEU A 170 -8.84 2.54 -12.80
C LEU A 170 -8.38 1.08 -12.77
N MET A 171 -7.62 0.63 -13.77
CA MET A 171 -7.12 -0.76 -13.83
C MET A 171 -6.10 -1.07 -12.73
N GLN A 172 -5.49 -0.06 -12.10
CA GLN A 172 -4.60 -0.30 -10.97
C GLN A 172 -5.33 -0.88 -9.75
N LEU A 173 -6.64 -0.64 -9.61
CA LEU A 173 -7.43 -1.29 -8.56
C LEU A 173 -7.39 -2.82 -8.74
N ALA A 174 -7.76 -3.30 -9.93
CA ALA A 174 -7.78 -4.73 -10.22
C ALA A 174 -6.39 -5.37 -10.08
N LYS A 175 -5.36 -4.70 -10.59
CA LYS A 175 -3.97 -5.18 -10.52
C LYS A 175 -3.46 -5.33 -9.09
N THR A 176 -3.65 -4.31 -8.27
CA THR A 176 -3.18 -4.32 -6.88
C THR A 176 -3.96 -5.32 -6.04
N ILE A 177 -5.27 -5.44 -6.23
CA ILE A 177 -6.08 -6.49 -5.61
C ILE A 177 -5.55 -7.87 -5.99
N ALA A 178 -5.28 -8.13 -7.27
CA ALA A 178 -4.75 -9.42 -7.71
C ALA A 178 -3.39 -9.77 -7.06
N ALA A 179 -2.51 -8.79 -6.86
CA ALA A 179 -1.24 -8.99 -6.19
C ALA A 179 -1.42 -9.28 -4.68
N ILE A 180 -2.30 -8.55 -4.00
CA ILE A 180 -2.60 -8.76 -2.57
C ILE A 180 -3.29 -10.10 -2.32
N GLU A 181 -4.23 -10.51 -3.18
CA GLU A 181 -4.89 -11.82 -3.03
C GLU A 181 -3.91 -12.98 -3.25
N ARG A 182 -2.93 -12.85 -4.14
CA ARG A 182 -1.84 -13.83 -4.29
C ARG A 182 -0.97 -13.91 -3.03
N LEU A 183 -0.63 -12.75 -2.44
CA LEU A 183 0.09 -12.68 -1.17
C LEU A 183 -0.67 -13.39 -0.03
N ARG A 184 -1.97 -13.11 0.07
CA ARG A 184 -2.87 -13.73 1.08
C ARG A 184 -3.00 -15.24 0.87
N ALA A 185 -3.18 -15.70 -0.37
CA ALA A 185 -3.32 -17.12 -0.68
C ALA A 185 -2.10 -17.95 -0.22
N GLU A 186 -0.92 -17.34 -0.22
CA GLU A 186 0.34 -17.95 0.22
C GLU A 186 0.62 -17.72 1.72
N GLY A 187 -0.31 -17.08 2.44
CA GLY A 187 -0.23 -16.84 3.88
C GLY A 187 0.89 -15.90 4.30
N VAL A 188 1.28 -14.95 3.46
CA VAL A 188 2.23 -13.89 3.83
C VAL A 188 1.44 -12.73 4.45
N PRO A 189 1.73 -12.32 5.71
CA PRO A 189 0.95 -11.28 6.38
C PRO A 189 1.01 -9.92 5.70
N PHE A 190 -0.13 -9.25 5.63
CA PHE A 190 -0.28 -7.88 5.14
C PHE A 190 -0.97 -6.98 6.18
N ILE A 191 -0.28 -5.93 6.61
CA ILE A 191 -0.84 -4.87 7.46
C ILE A 191 -1.09 -3.62 6.62
N SER A 192 -2.34 -3.16 6.57
CA SER A 192 -2.73 -1.90 5.94
C SER A 192 -2.82 -0.80 6.99
N ILE A 193 -2.16 0.33 6.74
CA ILE A 193 -2.18 1.53 7.59
C ILE A 193 -2.85 2.65 6.81
N LEU A 194 -4.10 2.96 7.14
CA LEU A 194 -4.91 3.99 6.52
C LEU A 194 -4.67 5.32 7.24
N THR A 195 -4.14 6.31 6.51
CA THR A 195 -3.91 7.65 7.06
C THR A 195 -4.86 8.65 6.43
N ASP A 196 -4.97 9.82 7.04
CA ASP A 196 -5.80 10.89 6.51
C ASP A 196 -5.18 11.45 5.20
N PRO A 197 -5.95 11.62 4.11
CA PRO A 197 -7.17 10.87 3.80
C PRO A 197 -6.81 9.55 3.09
N THR A 198 -7.67 8.55 3.16
CA THR A 198 -7.61 7.34 2.32
C THR A 198 -8.95 7.14 1.66
N THR A 199 -9.09 7.64 0.42
CA THR A 199 -10.39 7.69 -0.26
C THR A 199 -10.41 7.08 -1.67
N GLY A 200 -11.61 6.91 -2.21
CA GLY A 200 -11.83 6.54 -3.61
C GLY A 200 -11.24 5.18 -3.96
N GLY A 201 -10.60 5.11 -5.13
CA GLY A 201 -10.08 3.85 -5.68
C GLY A 201 -9.01 3.17 -4.82
N VAL A 202 -8.23 3.93 -4.03
CA VAL A 202 -7.25 3.34 -3.11
C VAL A 202 -7.94 2.62 -1.96
N PHE A 203 -8.92 3.26 -1.32
CA PHE A 203 -9.73 2.61 -0.28
C PHE A 203 -10.49 1.39 -0.83
N ALA A 204 -11.06 1.49 -2.02
CA ALA A 204 -11.79 0.41 -2.69
C ALA A 204 -10.89 -0.66 -3.34
N SER A 205 -9.59 -0.69 -3.02
CA SER A 205 -8.65 -1.71 -3.49
C SER A 205 -7.78 -2.19 -2.34
N PHE A 206 -6.45 -2.19 -2.50
CA PHE A 206 -5.51 -2.80 -1.55
C PHE A 206 -5.59 -2.24 -0.13
N ALA A 207 -5.99 -0.98 0.05
CA ALA A 207 -5.96 -0.33 1.37
C ALA A 207 -6.98 -0.92 2.36
N ALA A 208 -8.04 -1.59 1.89
CA ALA A 208 -9.03 -2.25 2.75
C ALA A 208 -8.81 -3.77 2.88
N LEU A 209 -7.76 -4.31 2.25
CA LEU A 209 -7.50 -5.74 2.15
C LEU A 209 -6.38 -6.22 3.09
N GLY A 210 -6.00 -5.43 4.09
CA GLY A 210 -5.09 -5.89 5.13
C GLY A 210 -5.65 -7.11 5.87
N ASP A 211 -4.79 -8.02 6.29
CA ASP A 211 -5.15 -8.99 7.33
C ASP A 211 -5.43 -8.26 8.65
N VAL A 212 -4.79 -7.10 8.83
CA VAL A 212 -5.11 -6.10 9.86
C VAL A 212 -5.14 -4.72 9.22
N ASN A 213 -6.27 -4.03 9.35
CA ASN A 213 -6.48 -2.64 8.94
C ASN A 213 -6.35 -1.71 10.16
N ILE A 214 -5.31 -0.89 10.16
CA ILE A 214 -5.01 0.09 11.21
C ILE A 214 -5.29 1.49 10.66
N ALA A 215 -5.92 2.35 11.45
CA ALA A 215 -6.01 3.77 11.12
C ALA A 215 -5.33 4.66 12.16
N GLU A 216 -4.87 5.83 11.72
CA GLU A 216 -4.54 6.91 12.65
C GLU A 216 -5.82 7.64 13.12
N PRO A 217 -5.84 8.25 14.32
CA PRO A 217 -6.98 8.97 14.87
C PRO A 217 -7.52 10.08 13.96
N ASN A 218 -8.85 10.20 13.95
CA ASN A 218 -9.64 11.15 13.16
C ASN A 218 -9.34 11.13 11.64
N ALA A 219 -8.77 10.05 11.10
CA ALA A 219 -8.45 9.96 9.69
C ALA A 219 -9.70 9.89 8.81
N LEU A 220 -9.76 10.64 7.71
CA LEU A 220 -10.85 10.55 6.73
C LEU A 220 -10.63 9.34 5.83
N ILE A 221 -11.50 8.34 5.92
CA ILE A 221 -11.41 7.09 5.18
C ILE A 221 -12.77 6.78 4.56
N GLY A 222 -12.80 6.51 3.25
CA GLY A 222 -14.02 6.04 2.61
C GLY A 222 -14.04 6.15 1.09
N PHE A 223 -15.00 5.46 0.47
CA PHE A 223 -15.07 5.37 -0.98
C PHE A 223 -15.49 6.70 -1.65
N ALA A 224 -16.71 7.16 -1.38
CA ALA A 224 -17.23 8.42 -1.92
C ALA A 224 -17.06 9.56 -0.90
N GLY A 225 -16.73 10.77 -1.35
CA GLY A 225 -16.60 11.91 -0.44
C GLY A 225 -17.94 12.31 0.19
N ALA A 226 -17.91 12.75 1.46
CA ALA A 226 -19.10 13.15 2.22
C ALA A 226 -20.06 14.08 1.47
N ARG A 227 -19.55 15.05 0.69
CA ARG A 227 -20.39 15.96 -0.12
C ARG A 227 -21.23 15.21 -1.16
N VAL A 228 -20.64 14.23 -1.84
CA VAL A 228 -21.34 13.44 -2.86
C VAL A 228 -22.39 12.56 -2.16
N THR A 229 -22.01 11.90 -1.08
CA THR A 229 -22.91 11.03 -0.31
C THR A 229 -24.14 11.78 0.20
N ALA A 230 -23.94 12.93 0.88
CA ALA A 230 -25.03 13.75 1.40
C ALA A 230 -25.97 14.24 0.29
N GLY A 231 -25.41 14.63 -0.86
CA GLY A 231 -26.19 15.05 -2.02
C GLY A 231 -27.03 13.92 -2.63
N THR A 232 -26.53 12.68 -2.61
CA THR A 232 -27.27 11.51 -3.14
C THR A 232 -28.40 11.08 -2.22
N ILE A 233 -28.17 11.04 -0.90
CA ILE A 233 -29.19 10.60 0.06
C ILE A 233 -30.16 11.72 0.48
N ALA A 234 -29.84 12.97 0.13
CA ALA A 234 -30.59 14.18 0.51
C ALA A 234 -30.85 14.28 2.03
N ALA A 235 -29.87 13.85 2.83
CA ALA A 235 -29.94 13.82 4.29
C ALA A 235 -28.59 14.20 4.90
N GLU A 236 -28.64 14.64 6.17
CA GLU A 236 -27.43 14.90 6.93
C GLU A 236 -26.69 13.59 7.24
N LEU A 237 -25.36 13.67 7.18
CA LEU A 237 -24.51 12.53 7.51
C LEU A 237 -24.33 12.44 9.03
N PRO A 238 -24.24 11.23 9.59
CA PRO A 238 -23.99 11.05 11.01
C PRO A 238 -22.72 11.77 11.47
N PRO A 239 -22.66 12.24 12.74
CA PRO A 239 -21.44 12.77 13.32
C PRO A 239 -20.29 11.76 13.19
N GLY A 240 -19.10 12.25 12.83
CA GLY A 240 -17.94 11.39 12.64
C GLY A 240 -17.97 10.49 11.40
N PHE A 241 -18.96 10.63 10.51
CA PHE A 241 -19.00 9.87 9.26
C PHE A 241 -17.65 9.89 8.55
N GLN A 242 -17.16 8.69 8.17
CA GLN A 242 -15.86 8.46 7.53
C GLN A 242 -14.62 8.75 8.38
N ARG A 243 -14.75 9.01 9.69
CA ARG A 243 -13.60 9.09 10.60
C ARG A 243 -13.18 7.71 11.06
N SER A 244 -11.90 7.53 11.36
CA SER A 244 -11.34 6.27 11.85
C SER A 244 -12.14 5.68 13.02
N GLU A 245 -12.60 6.50 13.96
CA GLU A 245 -13.39 6.04 15.10
C GLU A 245 -14.75 5.49 14.64
N PHE A 246 -15.41 6.20 13.71
CA PHE A 246 -16.66 5.74 13.11
C PHE A 246 -16.47 4.42 12.35
N LEU A 247 -15.41 4.30 11.54
CA LEU A 247 -15.14 3.05 10.80
C LEU A 247 -14.82 1.89 11.75
N PHE A 248 -14.11 2.14 12.85
CA PHE A 248 -13.82 1.15 13.87
C PHE A 248 -15.10 0.63 14.55
N GLU A 249 -16.01 1.53 14.93
CA GLU A 249 -17.32 1.15 15.50
C GLU A 249 -18.18 0.32 14.54
N HIS A 250 -17.98 0.47 13.23
CA HIS A 250 -18.70 -0.26 12.19
C HIS A 250 -17.94 -1.49 11.66
N GLY A 251 -16.83 -1.89 12.30
CA GLY A 251 -16.09 -3.11 11.97
C GLY A 251 -15.27 -3.06 10.68
N PHE A 252 -14.98 -1.86 10.16
CA PHE A 252 -14.12 -1.68 8.98
C PHE A 252 -12.63 -1.59 9.32
N LEU A 253 -12.31 -1.26 10.57
CA LEU A 253 -10.94 -1.14 11.07
C LEU A 253 -10.77 -2.06 12.26
N ASP A 254 -9.59 -2.67 12.36
CA ASP A 254 -9.23 -3.53 13.48
C ASP A 254 -8.68 -2.70 14.65
N ARG A 255 -8.00 -1.58 14.35
CA ARG A 255 -7.43 -0.69 15.37
C ARG A 255 -7.39 0.78 14.93
N VAL A 256 -7.57 1.67 15.89
CA VAL A 256 -7.22 3.10 15.78
C VAL A 256 -6.03 3.37 16.69
N VAL A 257 -4.89 3.78 16.12
CA VAL A 257 -3.60 3.79 16.82
C VAL A 257 -2.93 5.14 16.69
N HIS A 258 -2.60 5.74 17.83
CA HIS A 258 -1.89 7.02 17.86
C HIS A 258 -0.47 6.86 17.27
N ARG A 259 0.02 7.89 16.57
CA ARG A 259 1.27 7.81 15.79
C ARG A 259 2.50 7.54 16.66
N ALA A 260 2.44 7.91 17.93
CA ALA A 260 3.50 7.62 18.90
C ALA A 260 3.68 6.10 19.13
N GLU A 261 2.58 5.35 19.08
CA GLU A 261 2.49 3.93 19.43
C GLU A 261 2.53 3.02 18.19
N LEU A 262 2.27 3.59 17.00
CA LEU A 262 2.12 2.86 15.74
C LEU A 262 3.27 1.87 15.45
N ARG A 263 4.54 2.26 15.65
CA ARG A 263 5.68 1.36 15.43
C ARG A 263 5.63 0.13 16.34
N GLY A 264 5.32 0.32 17.62
CA GLY A 264 5.22 -0.77 18.59
C GLY A 264 4.03 -1.68 18.33
N GLU A 265 2.89 -1.10 17.94
CA GLU A 265 1.69 -1.85 17.58
C GLU A 265 1.92 -2.73 16.35
N VAL A 266 2.51 -2.18 15.29
CA VAL A 266 2.87 -2.96 14.09
C VAL A 266 3.85 -4.08 14.44
N ALA A 267 4.86 -3.80 15.27
CA ALA A 267 5.80 -4.83 15.74
C ALA A 267 5.10 -5.98 16.48
N ALA A 268 4.16 -5.64 17.37
CA ALA A 268 3.40 -6.62 18.13
C ALA A 268 2.51 -7.49 17.23
N LEU A 269 1.78 -6.87 16.30
CA LEU A 269 0.95 -7.57 15.32
C LEU A 269 1.76 -8.52 14.45
N LEU A 270 2.92 -8.09 13.95
CA LEU A 270 3.83 -8.97 13.21
C LEU A 270 4.31 -10.15 14.07
N GLY A 271 4.51 -9.95 15.38
CA GLY A 271 4.84 -11.02 16.32
C GLY A 271 3.75 -12.09 16.46
N TYR A 272 2.47 -11.73 16.24
CA TYR A 272 1.36 -12.67 16.25
C TYR A 272 1.12 -13.32 14.88
N LEU A 273 1.32 -12.58 13.80
CA LEU A 273 0.98 -13.02 12.44
C LEU A 273 2.08 -13.87 11.78
N VAL A 274 3.35 -13.66 12.14
CA VAL A 274 4.47 -14.41 11.56
C VAL A 274 4.75 -15.68 12.39
N PRO A 275 4.63 -16.89 11.81
CA PRO A 275 4.91 -18.14 12.54
C PRO A 275 6.33 -18.18 13.10
N ALA A 276 6.52 -18.76 14.28
CA ALA A 276 7.83 -18.90 14.93
C ALA A 276 8.84 -19.75 14.12
N THR A 277 8.37 -20.54 13.17
CA THR A 277 9.20 -21.36 12.26
C THR A 277 9.70 -20.57 11.04
N PHE A 278 9.39 -19.27 10.95
CA PHE A 278 9.88 -18.41 9.89
C PHE A 278 11.38 -18.12 10.10
N GLU A 279 12.24 -18.69 9.27
CA GLU A 279 13.65 -18.29 9.20
C GLU A 279 13.72 -16.89 8.58
N GLU A 280 14.21 -15.92 9.35
CA GLU A 280 14.45 -14.60 8.80
C GLU A 280 15.52 -14.68 7.71
N PRO A 281 15.30 -14.08 6.53
CA PRO A 281 16.33 -14.02 5.51
C PRO A 281 17.59 -13.38 6.10
N SER A 282 18.74 -14.01 5.82
CA SER A 282 20.05 -13.56 6.28
C SER A 282 20.29 -12.10 5.85
N ALA A 283 21.18 -11.39 6.55
CA ALA A 283 21.46 -9.96 6.31
C ALA A 283 22.12 -9.65 4.95
N GLU A 284 22.16 -10.60 4.02
CA GLU A 284 22.60 -10.35 2.65
C GLU A 284 21.54 -9.55 1.89
N PRO A 285 21.92 -8.70 0.91
CA PRO A 285 20.98 -7.95 0.10
C PRO A 285 20.00 -8.92 -0.56
N ILE A 286 18.69 -8.70 -0.36
CA ILE A 286 17.64 -9.53 -0.96
C ILE A 286 17.62 -9.22 -2.46
N ALA A 287 18.37 -10.00 -3.23
CA ALA A 287 18.44 -9.88 -4.67
C ALA A 287 17.17 -10.49 -5.29
N ILE A 288 16.22 -9.63 -5.69
CA ILE A 288 15.07 -10.05 -6.49
C ILE A 288 15.45 -9.99 -7.98
N PRO A 289 15.32 -11.08 -8.74
CA PRO A 289 15.56 -11.08 -10.18
C PRO A 289 14.58 -10.13 -10.89
N ALA A 290 15.12 -9.31 -11.79
CA ALA A 290 14.33 -8.40 -12.60
C ALA A 290 13.16 -9.11 -13.31
N PHE A 291 12.00 -8.45 -13.35
CA PHE A 291 10.79 -8.89 -14.06
C PHE A 291 11.13 -9.49 -15.44
N ARG A 292 10.96 -10.81 -15.59
CA ARG A 292 11.14 -11.54 -16.86
C ARG A 292 9.77 -11.86 -17.46
N PRO A 293 9.27 -11.05 -18.42
CA PRO A 293 7.92 -11.21 -18.98
C PRO A 293 7.73 -12.54 -19.75
N LEU A 294 8.81 -13.24 -20.09
CA LEU A 294 8.78 -14.49 -20.86
C LEU A 294 8.84 -15.76 -19.99
N SER A 295 8.87 -15.65 -18.66
CA SER A 295 8.89 -16.82 -17.75
C SER A 295 7.64 -17.71 -17.89
N PHE A 296 6.51 -17.12 -18.29
CA PHE A 296 5.29 -17.86 -18.65
C PHE A 296 5.49 -18.81 -19.84
N LEU A 297 6.32 -18.43 -20.82
CA LEU A 297 6.62 -19.28 -21.97
C LEU A 297 7.65 -20.36 -21.66
N SER A 298 8.56 -20.13 -20.71
CA SER A 298 9.51 -21.15 -20.23
C SER A 298 8.77 -22.31 -19.55
N ALA A 299 7.81 -21.99 -18.66
CA ALA A 299 7.02 -23.00 -17.96
C ALA A 299 6.08 -23.79 -18.90
N LEU A 300 5.78 -23.25 -20.08
CA LEU A 300 5.01 -23.92 -21.12
C LEU A 300 5.92 -24.74 -22.05
N ALA A 301 7.13 -24.27 -22.34
CA ALA A 301 8.12 -25.01 -23.12
C ALA A 301 8.53 -26.33 -22.42
N ASP A 302 8.70 -26.30 -21.10
CA ASP A 302 8.98 -27.50 -20.29
C ASP A 302 7.79 -28.48 -20.21
N ARG A 303 6.58 -28.02 -20.57
CA ARG A 303 5.35 -28.83 -20.55
C ARG A 303 4.93 -29.36 -21.92
N VAL A 304 5.55 -28.90 -23.01
CA VAL A 304 5.12 -29.19 -24.39
C VAL A 304 6.21 -29.84 -25.23
N MET A 305 7.44 -29.95 -24.73
CA MET A 305 8.54 -30.63 -25.43
C MET A 305 8.70 -32.06 -24.89
N PRO A 306 8.53 -33.12 -25.70
CA PRO A 306 8.93 -34.46 -25.30
C PRO A 306 10.46 -34.52 -25.15
N GLU A 307 10.93 -35.20 -24.10
CA GLU A 307 12.35 -35.46 -23.85
C GLU A 307 13.00 -36.08 -25.10
N VAL A 308 13.98 -35.38 -25.67
CA VAL A 308 14.91 -35.97 -26.63
C VAL A 308 16.04 -36.58 -25.82
N GLU A 309 16.07 -37.91 -25.76
CA GLU A 309 17.21 -38.66 -25.20
C GLU A 309 18.50 -38.29 -25.96
N PRO A 310 19.61 -38.00 -25.27
CA PRO A 310 20.88 -37.77 -25.94
C PRO A 310 21.41 -39.08 -26.53
N GLU A 311 21.63 -39.07 -27.85
CA GLU A 311 22.17 -40.15 -28.66
C GLU A 311 23.59 -40.53 -28.18
N ALA A 312 23.83 -41.83 -27.96
CA ALA A 312 25.10 -42.37 -27.49
C ALA A 312 26.24 -42.16 -28.51
N PRO A 313 27.46 -41.80 -28.09
CA PRO A 313 28.59 -41.74 -29.01
C PRO A 313 29.06 -43.14 -29.45
N ALA A 314 29.32 -43.28 -30.75
CA ALA A 314 29.77 -44.49 -31.45
C ALA A 314 31.16 -45.01 -30.96
N PRO A 315 31.48 -46.31 -31.18
CA PRO A 315 32.56 -47.00 -30.46
C PRO A 315 33.98 -46.70 -30.97
N ASN A 316 34.93 -46.83 -30.04
CA ASN A 316 36.37 -46.56 -30.15
C ASN A 316 37.12 -47.37 -31.22
N GLY A 317 38.08 -46.69 -31.89
CA GLY A 317 39.22 -47.30 -32.61
C GLY A 317 40.41 -47.61 -31.70
N PRO A 318 41.47 -48.29 -32.21
CA PRO A 318 42.25 -49.29 -31.48
C PRO A 318 43.36 -48.74 -30.56
N PRO A 319 43.94 -49.60 -29.68
CA PRO A 319 44.64 -49.17 -28.48
C PRO A 319 46.14 -48.94 -28.71
N VAL A 320 46.71 -48.05 -27.90
CA VAL A 320 48.18 -47.91 -27.74
C VAL A 320 48.52 -48.26 -26.28
N ALA A 321 49.58 -49.04 -26.12
CA ALA A 321 49.91 -49.84 -24.95
C ALA A 321 50.84 -49.15 -23.92
N ASN A 322 50.76 -49.66 -22.67
CA ASN A 322 51.76 -49.74 -21.56
C ASN A 322 52.31 -48.40 -20.99
N GLY A 323 52.31 -48.06 -19.70
CA GLY A 323 52.39 -48.74 -18.37
C GLY A 323 53.45 -47.95 -17.52
N PRO A 324 53.75 -48.21 -16.22
CA PRO A 324 52.98 -48.80 -15.11
C PRO A 324 53.07 -48.03 -13.74
N ALA A 325 52.15 -48.41 -12.82
CA ALA A 325 52.23 -48.67 -11.37
C ALA A 325 53.01 -47.82 -10.32
N ALA A 326 52.33 -47.55 -9.19
CA ALA A 326 52.75 -47.78 -7.78
C ALA A 326 51.55 -47.43 -6.84
N ASP A 327 50.85 -48.39 -6.22
CA ASP A 327 51.10 -49.12 -4.94
C ASP A 327 50.73 -48.35 -3.65
N GLY A 328 49.90 -48.98 -2.81
CA GLY A 328 49.63 -48.55 -1.43
C GLY A 328 48.33 -49.10 -0.81
N ALA A 329 48.36 -50.35 -0.36
CA ALA A 329 47.29 -51.04 0.38
C ALA A 329 47.30 -50.76 1.89
N ALA A 330 46.14 -50.87 2.57
CA ALA A 330 45.94 -51.42 3.93
C ALA A 330 44.45 -51.27 4.35
N THR A 331 43.62 -52.31 4.21
CA THR A 331 43.19 -53.29 5.26
C THR A 331 42.43 -52.72 6.47
N ARG A 332 41.14 -53.09 6.55
CA ARG A 332 40.29 -53.16 7.77
C ARG A 332 40.74 -54.33 8.69
N PRO A 333 40.17 -54.49 9.90
CA PRO A 333 38.88 -55.20 10.01
C PRO A 333 37.92 -54.67 11.09
N ASP A 334 36.70 -55.19 10.98
CA ASP A 334 35.49 -54.93 11.76
C ASP A 334 35.51 -55.54 13.19
N THR A 335 34.59 -55.12 14.06
CA THR A 335 33.53 -55.93 14.74
C THR A 335 32.97 -55.18 15.98
N VAL A 336 31.68 -54.84 16.07
CA VAL A 336 30.43 -55.58 16.43
C VAL A 336 30.03 -55.43 17.92
N GLY A 337 28.73 -55.09 18.11
CA GLY A 337 27.88 -55.42 19.28
C GLY A 337 27.75 -54.30 20.31
N GLY A 338 26.56 -53.88 20.78
CA GLY A 338 25.21 -54.45 20.75
C GLY A 338 24.53 -54.23 22.12
N ASP A 339 23.22 -53.98 22.10
CA ASP A 339 22.24 -53.97 23.21
C ASP A 339 22.28 -52.77 24.19
N GLY A 340 21.17 -52.19 24.67
CA GLY A 340 19.76 -52.58 24.66
C GLY A 340 19.11 -52.27 26.03
N SER A 341 17.82 -51.89 26.03
CA SER A 341 16.88 -51.64 27.16
C SER A 341 16.62 -50.16 27.49
N GLY A 342 15.38 -49.65 27.70
CA GLY A 342 14.04 -50.24 27.72
C GLY A 342 13.17 -49.61 28.84
N ARG A 343 11.88 -49.36 28.54
CA ARG A 343 10.71 -49.10 29.46
C ARG A 343 10.53 -47.65 29.96
N ARG A 344 9.34 -47.04 30.11
CA ARG A 344 7.91 -47.46 30.21
C ARG A 344 6.99 -46.21 30.08
N SER A 345 5.94 -46.23 29.25
CA SER A 345 4.48 -46.14 29.56
C SER A 345 3.95 -45.11 30.58
N ALA A 346 2.93 -44.31 30.21
CA ALA A 346 1.52 -44.50 30.65
C ALA A 346 0.56 -43.40 30.13
N ARG A 347 -0.63 -43.86 29.74
CA ARG A 347 -1.87 -43.10 29.45
C ARG A 347 -2.51 -42.56 30.73
N ARG A 348 -3.38 -41.55 30.61
CA ARG A 348 -4.61 -41.41 31.42
C ARG A 348 -5.68 -40.60 30.68
N ASP A 349 -6.90 -41.11 30.77
CA ASP A 349 -8.17 -40.63 30.23
C ASP A 349 -8.75 -39.42 31.00
N GLY A 350 -9.74 -38.73 30.39
CA GLY A 350 -10.60 -37.68 30.99
C GLY A 350 -11.58 -38.21 32.05
N PRO A 351 -12.65 -37.48 32.50
CA PRO A 351 -13.65 -36.81 31.63
C PRO A 351 -14.36 -35.54 32.21
N GLY A 352 -15.29 -34.96 31.41
CA GLY A 352 -16.50 -34.22 31.85
C GLY A 352 -16.34 -32.72 32.15
N GLU A 353 -17.26 -31.80 31.88
CA GLU A 353 -18.71 -31.85 31.61
C GLU A 353 -19.19 -30.60 30.85
N ARG A 354 -20.43 -30.73 30.34
CA ARG A 354 -21.24 -29.75 29.61
C ARG A 354 -21.74 -28.62 30.53
N SER A 355 -21.96 -27.43 29.97
CA SER A 355 -23.26 -26.77 30.10
C SER A 355 -23.40 -25.68 29.04
N GLY A 356 -24.43 -25.82 28.20
CA GLY A 356 -24.99 -24.71 27.44
C GLY A 356 -26.10 -24.07 28.28
N LEU A 357 -26.34 -22.78 28.06
CA LEU A 357 -27.60 -22.16 28.41
C LEU A 357 -27.89 -20.99 27.45
N THR A 358 -28.88 -21.25 26.59
CA THR A 358 -30.01 -20.38 26.23
C THR A 358 -29.75 -19.00 25.60
N THR A 359 -30.02 -18.99 24.31
CA THR A 359 -30.83 -18.00 23.59
C THR A 359 -31.93 -17.35 24.42
N ARG A 360 -32.11 -16.04 24.25
CA ARG A 360 -33.41 -15.37 24.36
C ARG A 360 -33.54 -14.32 23.26
N ASP A 361 -34.48 -14.61 22.37
CA ASP A 361 -35.13 -13.71 21.45
C ASP A 361 -35.83 -12.54 22.17
N GLY A 362 -35.92 -11.41 21.48
CA GLY A 362 -36.72 -10.26 21.90
C GLY A 362 -36.62 -9.11 20.90
N ALA A 363 -37.38 -9.20 19.82
CA ALA A 363 -37.76 -8.07 18.95
C ALA A 363 -39.29 -7.85 19.11
N PRO A 364 -39.90 -6.82 18.48
CA PRO A 364 -39.81 -5.41 18.86
C PRO A 364 -41.23 -4.80 19.06
N ASP A 365 -41.34 -3.70 19.81
CA ASP A 365 -42.58 -2.92 19.86
C ASP A 365 -42.36 -1.52 19.24
N GLY A 366 -43.20 -1.20 18.26
CA GLY A 366 -43.24 0.08 17.58
C GLY A 366 -44.21 1.08 18.20
N ALA A 367 -43.96 2.35 17.92
CA ALA A 367 -44.95 3.44 17.86
C ALA A 367 -44.24 4.60 17.12
N SER A 368 -44.58 4.93 15.87
CA SER A 368 -45.72 5.77 15.49
C SER A 368 -45.76 7.11 16.23
N SER A 369 -45.26 8.16 15.58
CA SER A 369 -45.81 9.51 15.74
C SER A 369 -45.61 10.31 14.45
N THR A 370 -46.70 10.43 13.70
CA THR A 370 -46.94 11.41 12.65
C THR A 370 -47.22 12.78 13.27
N VAL A 371 -46.52 13.83 12.81
CA VAL A 371 -47.07 15.20 12.78
C VAL A 371 -46.57 15.87 11.51
N GLY A 372 -47.51 16.27 10.66
CA GLY A 372 -47.24 17.06 9.47
C GLY A 372 -47.19 18.56 9.77
N ALA A 373 -46.45 19.29 8.94
CA ALA A 373 -46.67 20.69 8.67
C ALA A 373 -46.23 20.98 7.21
N GLU A 374 -47.16 21.53 6.45
CA GLU A 374 -47.07 21.88 5.03
C GLU A 374 -46.26 23.19 4.77
N PRO A 375 -45.94 23.51 3.50
CA PRO A 375 -44.76 24.28 3.11
C PRO A 375 -45.05 25.74 2.77
N THR A 376 -44.02 26.58 2.75
CA THR A 376 -44.05 27.91 2.12
C THR A 376 -42.76 28.24 1.37
N ASP A 377 -42.98 28.74 0.16
CA ASP A 377 -42.14 29.56 -0.72
C ASP A 377 -41.05 28.92 -1.59
N ALA A 378 -41.44 28.80 -2.86
CA ALA A 378 -40.63 28.58 -4.05
C ALA A 378 -40.17 29.92 -4.66
N ALA A 379 -38.97 29.92 -5.26
CA ALA A 379 -38.64 30.42 -6.62
C ALA A 379 -37.12 30.64 -6.80
N PRO A 380 -36.57 30.63 -8.04
CA PRO A 380 -36.92 29.80 -9.18
C PRO A 380 -35.70 29.08 -9.82
N ALA A 381 -36.01 28.05 -10.61
CA ALA A 381 -35.10 27.27 -11.43
C ALA A 381 -34.47 28.11 -12.56
N ALA A 382 -33.17 27.89 -12.80
CA ALA A 382 -32.48 28.34 -14.01
C ALA A 382 -32.70 27.32 -15.13
N GLN A 383 -33.17 27.83 -16.27
CA GLN A 383 -33.50 27.07 -17.47
C GLN A 383 -32.22 26.51 -18.13
N VAL A 384 -32.24 25.21 -18.40
CA VAL A 384 -31.30 24.53 -19.30
C VAL A 384 -31.82 24.74 -20.72
N GLN A 385 -31.04 25.40 -21.57
CA GLN A 385 -31.31 25.48 -23.00
C GLN A 385 -30.68 24.27 -23.69
N ASP A 386 -31.52 23.54 -24.43
CA ASP A 386 -31.18 22.44 -25.31
C ASP A 386 -30.21 22.86 -26.41
N ALA A 387 -29.14 22.09 -26.60
CA ALA A 387 -28.29 22.16 -27.78
C ALA A 387 -28.43 20.85 -28.58
N GLU A 388 -29.14 20.91 -29.70
CA GLU A 388 -29.18 19.83 -30.69
C GLU A 388 -27.80 19.58 -31.34
N PRO A 389 -27.45 18.34 -31.69
CA PRO A 389 -26.21 18.02 -32.37
C PRO A 389 -26.29 18.31 -33.87
N ALA A 390 -25.31 19.07 -34.37
CA ALA A 390 -25.13 19.34 -35.80
C ALA A 390 -24.81 18.05 -36.58
N ARG A 391 -25.71 17.70 -37.50
CA ARG A 391 -25.50 16.71 -38.56
C ARG A 391 -24.50 17.27 -39.57
N VAL A 392 -23.40 16.57 -39.82
CA VAL A 392 -22.57 16.78 -41.03
C VAL A 392 -22.86 15.68 -42.02
N ALA A 393 -23.24 16.11 -43.21
CA ALA A 393 -23.74 15.32 -44.32
C ALA A 393 -22.64 14.46 -44.96
N ALA A 394 -23.04 13.25 -45.34
CA ALA A 394 -22.37 12.46 -46.36
C ALA A 394 -22.54 13.12 -47.73
N SER A 395 -21.53 13.01 -48.59
CA SER A 395 -21.64 13.25 -50.03
C SER A 395 -20.78 12.24 -50.78
N PRO A 396 -21.14 11.92 -52.04
CA PRO A 396 -21.14 10.56 -52.54
C PRO A 396 -19.91 10.19 -53.37
N GLU A 397 -19.82 8.89 -53.63
CA GLU A 397 -18.93 8.23 -54.57
C GLU A 397 -19.00 8.82 -55.99
N GLU A 398 -17.83 9.04 -56.60
CA GLU A 398 -17.66 8.97 -58.05
C GLU A 398 -16.35 8.23 -58.35
N GLY A 399 -16.49 7.04 -58.92
CA GLY A 399 -15.40 6.27 -59.48
C GLY A 399 -15.04 6.77 -60.88
N ALA A 400 -13.74 6.82 -61.17
CA ALA A 400 -13.22 6.82 -62.53
C ALA A 400 -11.96 5.97 -62.59
N ARG A 401 -11.93 5.10 -63.60
CA ARG A 401 -10.90 4.10 -63.90
C ARG A 401 -9.75 4.71 -64.72
N HIS A 402 -8.66 3.94 -64.78
CA HIS A 402 -7.59 3.89 -65.81
C HIS A 402 -6.36 4.77 -65.61
N GLY A 403 -5.19 4.10 -65.60
CA GLY A 403 -3.85 4.67 -65.59
C GLY A 403 -2.89 3.80 -64.82
#